data_AF-A0A5C6D1A1-F1
#
_entry.id   AF-A0A5C6D1A1-F1
#
_cell.length_a   1.000
_cell.length_b   1.000
_cell.length_c   1.000
_cell.angle_alpha   90.00
_cell.angle_beta   90.00
_cell.angle_gamma   90.00
#
_symmetry.space_group_name_H-M   'P 1'
#
loop_
_entity.id
_entity.type
_entity.pdbx_description
1 polymer ?
#
loop_
_entity_poly.entity_id
_entity_poly.type
_entity_poly.pdbx_seq_one_letter_code
_entity_poly.pdbx_strand_id
1 'polypeptide(L)'
;MKTTNHATNRALYSNPKPRTQLTIVTFAALIGLTSASVIEVNAQEKTMPGATSIKLPRPRTQDIRDLIKKLPQAGRKEAIAAFYEQIGKPYLNKTRHQPTYRPPAMKDADTWEFVFKKVPGRDLKLFVDYPEDWRAGDQRPAIILWHGGGFTQGDAGQFYHQANYFTQRGAVCFRPEYRIRDVDHTLPVFAVEDGISAVRWIKKRAEEFGIDPEKVAVGGGSAGGCMAGAVGTVDADKLAALGFFGKEDDQTIDTKVAAMILYNPFLDFFEPTHPRQIEEECLFLGKDPEDYREALHAISAIENVTKDSPPNIILFGTKDAFYVSALRWIVKCRKLGTVCHDFVYKGEVHSWYNNSPHLEYTTHNVNEFLIDIGFLDRQPVVPMPHKEINDNRSEIQEEKYGGKKDWDEIPMYRKYVEDHSITLIPYKHYEQQAQEPAKPLSGRLARQDANSDGRLQANELPAELRDEILGELDKDKNNVIEGPEIEALIEKYFRSRK
;
A
#
# COMPACT_ATOMS: atom_id res chain seq x y z
N MET A 1 20.94 -66.59 -67.29
CA MET A 1 22.36 -66.84 -67.64
C MET A 1 23.15 -65.54 -67.49
N LYS A 2 24.48 -65.66 -67.28
CA LYS A 2 25.51 -64.60 -67.37
C LYS A 2 25.41 -63.37 -66.45
N THR A 3 26.33 -63.38 -65.50
CA THR A 3 26.80 -62.34 -64.58
C THR A 3 27.71 -61.29 -65.23
N THR A 4 27.69 -60.04 -64.72
CA THR A 4 28.85 -59.14 -64.44
C THR A 4 28.31 -57.95 -63.61
N ASN A 5 28.76 -57.63 -62.39
CA ASN A 5 30.08 -57.10 -61.96
C ASN A 5 30.48 -55.81 -62.72
N HIS A 6 30.71 -54.64 -62.11
CA HIS A 6 30.72 -54.19 -60.69
C HIS A 6 29.99 -52.80 -60.59
N ALA A 7 30.05 -51.90 -59.60
CA ALA A 7 30.97 -51.69 -58.46
C ALA A 7 30.34 -50.87 -57.29
N THR A 8 31.13 -49.96 -56.70
CA THR A 8 30.84 -49.00 -55.62
C THR A 8 29.83 -47.90 -56.04
N ASN A 9 29.09 -47.23 -55.15
CA ASN A 9 29.43 -46.87 -53.76
C ASN A 9 28.19 -46.68 -52.84
N ARG A 10 28.37 -46.74 -51.51
CA ARG A 10 27.32 -46.33 -50.54
C ARG A 10 27.28 -44.81 -50.42
N ALA A 11 26.08 -44.22 -50.54
CA ALA A 11 25.80 -42.84 -50.14
C ALA A 11 24.55 -42.81 -49.24
N LEU A 12 24.55 -41.94 -48.23
CA LEU A 12 23.50 -41.86 -47.20
C LEU A 12 22.37 -40.91 -47.61
N TYR A 13 21.25 -41.00 -46.89
CA TYR A 13 20.11 -40.09 -46.99
C TYR A 13 20.55 -38.61 -46.85
N SER A 14 20.36 -37.84 -47.91
CA SER A 14 20.16 -36.39 -47.83
C SER A 14 19.15 -35.97 -48.90
N ASN A 15 18.11 -35.25 -48.50
CA ASN A 15 17.03 -34.83 -49.39
C ASN A 15 16.74 -33.33 -49.14
N PRO A 16 17.28 -32.43 -49.98
CA PRO A 16 17.15 -30.98 -49.76
C PRO A 16 15.73 -30.51 -50.10
N LYS A 17 15.04 -29.92 -49.12
CA LYS A 17 13.78 -29.19 -49.35
C LYS A 17 14.03 -27.69 -49.54
N PRO A 18 13.21 -27.01 -50.37
CA PRO A 18 13.54 -25.68 -50.87
C PRO A 18 13.38 -24.57 -49.83
N ARG A 19 14.26 -23.56 -49.92
CA ARG A 19 14.06 -22.26 -49.26
C ARG A 19 12.77 -21.62 -49.78
N THR A 20 11.88 -21.23 -48.87
CA THR A 20 10.69 -20.43 -49.18
C THR A 20 10.72 -19.20 -48.27
N GLN A 21 10.72 -18.00 -48.86
CA GLN A 21 10.85 -16.73 -48.12
C GLN A 21 9.49 -16.12 -47.82
N LEU A 22 9.18 -15.88 -46.54
CA LEU A 22 8.14 -14.93 -46.11
C LEU A 22 8.31 -14.60 -44.62
N THR A 23 8.36 -13.32 -44.23
CA THR A 23 8.02 -12.76 -42.90
C THR A 23 8.29 -11.24 -42.87
N ILE A 24 7.33 -10.46 -42.34
CA ILE A 24 7.37 -9.02 -41.95
C ILE A 24 8.03 -8.06 -42.96
N VAL A 25 7.19 -7.39 -43.77
CA VAL A 25 7.57 -6.19 -44.58
C VAL A 25 6.61 -5.03 -44.28
N THR A 26 6.47 -4.65 -43.00
CA THR A 26 5.81 -3.40 -42.54
C THR A 26 6.24 -3.05 -41.11
N PHE A 27 7.54 -2.78 -40.90
CA PHE A 27 8.00 -2.12 -39.65
C PHE A 27 9.14 -1.12 -39.90
N ALA A 28 10.14 -1.51 -40.69
CA ALA A 28 11.26 -0.62 -41.07
C ALA A 28 10.82 0.66 -41.81
N ALA A 29 9.70 0.62 -42.55
CA ALA A 29 9.22 1.71 -43.37
C ALA A 29 8.61 2.89 -42.58
N LEU A 30 8.19 2.68 -41.32
CA LEU A 30 7.45 3.67 -40.52
C LEU A 30 8.33 4.50 -39.58
N ILE A 31 9.61 4.14 -39.41
CA ILE A 31 10.52 4.77 -38.43
C ILE A 31 11.85 5.26 -39.05
N GLY A 32 12.01 5.18 -40.38
CA GLY A 32 13.19 5.70 -41.10
C GLY A 32 14.53 4.99 -40.81
N LEU A 33 14.55 3.88 -40.07
CA LEU A 33 15.76 3.20 -39.62
C LEU A 33 16.36 2.30 -40.72
N THR A 34 17.34 2.84 -41.46
CA THR A 34 18.03 2.15 -42.55
C THR A 34 19.11 1.16 -42.08
N SER A 35 18.75 0.16 -41.29
CA SER A 35 19.50 -1.11 -41.17
C SER A 35 18.66 -2.22 -40.54
N ALA A 36 18.51 -3.35 -41.24
CA ALA A 36 17.64 -4.44 -40.80
C ALA A 36 18.35 -5.37 -39.81
N SER A 37 17.76 -5.54 -38.61
CA SER A 37 18.04 -6.67 -37.72
C SER A 37 16.90 -7.69 -37.81
N VAL A 38 17.06 -8.72 -38.65
CA VAL A 38 16.05 -9.78 -38.81
C VAL A 38 16.12 -10.74 -37.62
N ILE A 39 14.98 -11.01 -37.00
CA ILE A 39 14.81 -12.06 -35.99
C ILE A 39 14.01 -13.20 -36.64
N GLU A 40 14.63 -14.35 -36.87
CA GLU A 40 13.93 -15.53 -37.38
C GLU A 40 13.11 -16.18 -36.26
N VAL A 41 11.81 -16.37 -36.50
CA VAL A 41 10.92 -17.16 -35.63
C VAL A 41 10.38 -18.33 -36.44
N ASN A 42 10.61 -19.55 -35.93
CA ASN A 42 10.35 -20.78 -36.66
C ASN A 42 8.84 -21.10 -36.68
N ALA A 43 8.25 -21.25 -37.86
CA ALA A 43 6.85 -21.62 -38.04
C ALA A 43 6.73 -22.86 -38.94
N GLN A 44 5.84 -23.80 -38.58
CA GLN A 44 5.39 -24.87 -39.47
C GLN A 44 3.89 -24.77 -39.64
N GLU A 45 3.45 -24.61 -40.89
CA GLU A 45 2.06 -24.80 -41.29
C GLU A 45 1.94 -25.97 -42.27
N LYS A 46 0.81 -26.66 -42.19
CA LYS A 46 0.15 -27.31 -43.31
C LYS A 46 -1.29 -26.83 -43.31
N THR A 47 -1.66 -26.04 -44.29
CA THR A 47 -3.03 -25.51 -44.43
C THR A 47 -3.97 -26.56 -45.02
N MET A 48 -5.24 -26.50 -44.60
CA MET A 48 -6.37 -27.06 -45.35
C MET A 48 -7.46 -25.97 -45.50
N PRO A 49 -8.35 -26.05 -46.51
CA PRO A 49 -9.31 -25.00 -46.78
C PRO A 49 -10.42 -24.95 -45.72
N GLY A 50 -10.54 -23.81 -45.04
CA GLY A 50 -11.49 -23.59 -43.95
C GLY A 50 -10.97 -22.47 -43.04
N ALA A 51 -11.25 -21.22 -43.41
CA ALA A 51 -10.56 -20.04 -42.87
C ALA A 51 -11.01 -19.65 -41.45
N THR A 52 -10.59 -20.41 -40.44
CA THR A 52 -10.48 -19.90 -39.07
C THR A 52 -9.41 -18.80 -39.02
N SER A 53 -9.60 -17.75 -38.21
CA SER A 53 -8.65 -16.63 -38.15
C SER A 53 -7.28 -17.06 -37.64
N ILE A 54 -6.25 -16.87 -38.46
CA ILE A 54 -4.86 -17.19 -38.12
C ILE A 54 -4.38 -16.19 -37.05
N LYS A 55 -4.40 -16.61 -35.79
CA LYS A 55 -3.70 -15.90 -34.72
C LYS A 55 -2.20 -16.12 -34.90
N LEU A 56 -1.49 -15.05 -35.27
CA LEU A 56 -0.03 -15.04 -35.33
C LEU A 56 0.57 -15.58 -34.02
N PRO A 57 1.65 -16.38 -34.07
CA PRO A 57 2.30 -16.86 -32.86
C PRO A 57 2.86 -15.68 -32.06
N ARG A 58 2.47 -15.58 -30.78
CA ARG A 58 2.94 -14.50 -29.90
C ARG A 58 4.48 -14.58 -29.76
N PRO A 59 5.24 -13.51 -30.02
CA PRO A 59 6.69 -13.50 -29.80
C PRO A 59 7.02 -13.70 -28.32
N ARG A 60 8.21 -14.23 -28.02
CA ARG A 60 8.61 -14.52 -26.63
C ARG A 60 8.86 -13.20 -25.91
N THR A 61 8.57 -13.13 -24.61
CA THR A 61 8.75 -11.92 -23.78
C THR A 61 10.15 -11.31 -23.90
N GLN A 62 11.18 -12.16 -24.05
CA GLN A 62 12.56 -11.72 -24.28
C GLN A 62 12.77 -11.04 -25.65
N ASP A 63 12.16 -11.57 -26.73
CA ASP A 63 12.29 -10.98 -28.06
C ASP A 63 11.63 -9.59 -28.12
N ILE A 64 10.48 -9.43 -27.43
CA ILE A 64 9.79 -8.13 -27.33
C ILE A 64 10.60 -7.13 -26.49
N ARG A 65 11.16 -7.58 -25.36
CA ARG A 65 12.07 -6.80 -24.51
C ARG A 65 13.26 -6.26 -25.31
N ASP A 66 13.90 -7.12 -26.09
CA ASP A 66 15.08 -6.77 -26.88
C ASP A 66 14.75 -5.98 -28.16
N LEU A 67 13.51 -6.04 -28.64
CA LEU A 67 12.99 -5.13 -29.67
C LEU A 67 12.80 -3.71 -29.10
N ILE A 68 12.08 -3.57 -27.97
CA ILE A 68 11.78 -2.27 -27.37
C ILE A 68 13.06 -1.55 -26.94
N LYS A 69 14.04 -2.26 -26.38
CA LYS A 69 15.37 -1.69 -26.05
C LYS A 69 16.14 -1.13 -27.26
N LYS A 70 15.80 -1.54 -28.50
CA LYS A 70 16.43 -1.06 -29.74
C LYS A 70 15.66 0.08 -30.41
N LEU A 71 14.46 0.41 -29.94
CA LEU A 71 13.69 1.54 -30.48
C LEU A 71 14.34 2.87 -30.07
N PRO A 72 14.47 3.85 -30.99
CA PRO A 72 14.86 5.22 -30.64
C PRO A 72 13.86 5.80 -29.63
N GLN A 73 14.26 6.81 -28.86
CA GLN A 73 13.39 7.45 -27.86
C GLN A 73 12.27 8.27 -28.52
N ALA A 74 12.58 8.98 -29.61
CA ALA A 74 11.58 9.65 -30.45
C ALA A 74 10.75 8.61 -31.24
N GLY A 75 9.43 8.75 -31.24
CA GLY A 75 8.51 7.81 -31.90
C GLY A 75 8.31 6.47 -31.17
N ARG A 76 8.87 6.31 -29.97
CA ARG A 76 8.86 5.03 -29.26
C ARG A 76 7.48 4.60 -28.79
N LYS A 77 6.71 5.54 -28.23
CA LYS A 77 5.39 5.28 -27.64
C LYS A 77 4.41 4.83 -28.73
N GLU A 78 4.51 5.47 -29.88
CA GLU A 78 3.76 5.23 -31.11
C GLU A 78 4.11 3.86 -31.70
N ALA A 79 5.41 3.54 -31.80
CA ALA A 79 5.88 2.23 -32.25
C ALA A 79 5.47 1.08 -31.30
N ILE A 80 5.49 1.31 -29.99
CA ILE A 80 5.03 0.35 -28.97
C ILE A 80 3.50 0.15 -29.07
N ALA A 81 2.73 1.22 -29.23
CA ALA A 81 1.27 1.13 -29.36
C ALA A 81 0.87 0.35 -30.63
N ALA A 82 1.42 0.71 -31.78
CA ALA A 82 1.15 0.03 -33.05
C ALA A 82 1.58 -1.45 -33.04
N PHE A 83 2.68 -1.77 -32.36
CA PHE A 83 3.12 -3.16 -32.16
C PHE A 83 2.08 -3.97 -31.37
N TYR A 84 1.58 -3.44 -30.25
CA TYR A 84 0.59 -4.15 -29.43
C TYR A 84 -0.83 -4.18 -30.00
N GLU A 85 -1.19 -3.22 -30.86
CA GLU A 85 -2.40 -3.29 -31.68
C GLU A 85 -2.34 -4.50 -32.65
N GLN A 86 -1.20 -4.73 -33.30
CA GLN A 86 -1.04 -5.80 -34.29
C GLN A 86 -0.90 -7.20 -33.69
N ILE A 87 -0.11 -7.37 -32.61
CA ILE A 87 0.23 -8.71 -32.07
C ILE A 87 -0.46 -9.05 -30.73
N GLY A 88 -1.09 -8.06 -30.08
CA GLY A 88 -1.63 -8.17 -28.73
C GLY A 88 -0.55 -8.15 -27.64
N LYS A 89 -0.95 -7.75 -26.42
CA LYS A 89 -0.03 -7.68 -25.26
C LYS A 89 0.38 -9.09 -24.77
N PRO A 90 1.62 -9.28 -24.31
CA PRO A 90 2.03 -10.51 -23.63
C PRO A 90 1.30 -10.67 -22.30
N TYR A 91 1.01 -11.90 -21.91
CA TYR A 91 0.40 -12.21 -20.62
C TYR A 91 1.51 -12.37 -19.57
N LEU A 92 1.32 -11.78 -18.39
CA LEU A 92 2.13 -12.17 -17.22
C LEU A 92 1.87 -13.64 -16.93
N ASN A 93 2.93 -14.47 -16.89
CA ASN A 93 2.80 -15.93 -16.73
C ASN A 93 2.06 -16.37 -15.45
N LYS A 94 1.87 -15.45 -14.48
CA LYS A 94 1.17 -15.65 -13.21
C LYS A 94 -0.37 -15.65 -13.36
N THR A 95 -0.96 -15.06 -14.42
CA THR A 95 -2.41 -14.90 -14.59
C THR A 95 -3.08 -16.03 -15.42
N ARG A 96 -2.64 -17.28 -15.27
CA ARG A 96 -3.12 -18.40 -16.10
C ARG A 96 -4.52 -18.95 -15.77
N HIS A 97 -5.01 -18.69 -14.56
CA HIS A 97 -6.41 -18.93 -14.21
C HIS A 97 -7.15 -17.59 -14.27
N GLN A 98 -8.37 -17.57 -14.81
CA GLN A 98 -9.28 -16.42 -14.69
C GLN A 98 -9.94 -16.47 -13.30
N PRO A 99 -9.60 -15.56 -12.38
CA PRO A 99 -10.17 -15.55 -11.05
C PRO A 99 -11.49 -14.79 -11.09
N THR A 100 -12.54 -15.38 -10.52
CA THR A 100 -13.79 -14.64 -10.33
C THR A 100 -13.58 -13.58 -9.26
N TYR A 101 -13.96 -12.33 -9.58
CA TYR A 101 -14.18 -11.29 -8.59
C TYR A 101 -15.10 -11.82 -7.48
N ARG A 102 -14.79 -11.45 -6.23
CA ARG A 102 -15.62 -11.74 -5.07
C ARG A 102 -16.07 -10.41 -4.47
N PRO A 103 -17.38 -10.23 -4.17
CA PRO A 103 -17.83 -9.05 -3.43
C PRO A 103 -17.23 -9.05 -2.01
N PRO A 104 -17.17 -7.88 -1.35
CA PRO A 104 -16.67 -7.76 0.01
C PRO A 104 -17.28 -8.77 0.98
N ALA A 105 -16.43 -9.36 1.83
CA ALA A 105 -16.85 -10.38 2.78
C ALA A 105 -17.73 -9.84 3.92
N MET A 106 -17.70 -8.52 4.16
CA MET A 106 -18.44 -7.84 5.23
C MET A 106 -19.05 -6.52 4.77
N LYS A 107 -20.33 -6.35 5.08
CA LYS A 107 -21.10 -5.11 5.06
C LYS A 107 -22.16 -5.17 6.15
N ASP A 108 -22.64 -4.02 6.61
CA ASP A 108 -23.84 -3.94 7.44
C ASP A 108 -25.13 -3.89 6.60
N ALA A 109 -26.27 -3.93 7.29
CA ALA A 109 -27.55 -3.58 6.71
C ALA A 109 -27.51 -2.15 6.13
N ASP A 110 -26.90 -1.23 6.87
CA ASP A 110 -26.83 0.21 6.61
C ASP A 110 -25.55 0.65 5.88
N THR A 111 -24.74 -0.29 5.36
CA THR A 111 -23.69 0.03 4.37
C THR A 111 -24.32 0.32 3.01
N TRP A 112 -24.16 1.55 2.50
CA TRP A 112 -24.62 1.94 1.16
C TRP A 112 -23.57 1.55 0.12
N GLU A 113 -24.00 1.25 -1.12
CA GLU A 113 -23.13 0.86 -2.23
C GLU A 113 -23.31 1.81 -3.42
N PHE A 114 -22.21 2.32 -3.97
CA PHE A 114 -22.21 3.14 -5.17
C PHE A 114 -21.15 2.66 -6.17
N VAL A 115 -21.46 2.74 -7.47
CA VAL A 115 -20.42 2.66 -8.51
C VAL A 115 -19.76 4.02 -8.65
N PHE A 116 -18.44 4.09 -8.44
CA PHE A 116 -17.69 5.35 -8.56
C PHE A 116 -16.91 5.48 -9.87
N LYS A 117 -16.51 4.35 -10.48
CA LYS A 117 -15.69 4.33 -11.69
C LYS A 117 -15.98 3.10 -12.56
N LYS A 118 -16.01 3.28 -13.87
CA LYS A 118 -16.17 2.18 -14.84
C LYS A 118 -14.80 1.77 -15.39
N VAL A 119 -14.52 0.47 -15.41
CA VAL A 119 -13.22 -0.06 -15.85
C VAL A 119 -13.37 -1.26 -16.80
N PRO A 120 -12.34 -1.66 -17.56
CA PRO A 120 -12.43 -2.83 -18.42
C PRO A 120 -12.74 -4.10 -17.63
N GLY A 121 -13.93 -4.67 -17.84
CA GLY A 121 -14.37 -5.93 -17.24
C GLY A 121 -15.35 -5.81 -16.07
N ARG A 122 -15.38 -4.68 -15.33
CA ARG A 122 -16.34 -4.45 -14.23
C ARG A 122 -16.54 -2.97 -13.90
N ASP A 123 -17.56 -2.69 -13.11
CA ASP A 123 -17.68 -1.43 -12.37
C ASP A 123 -16.90 -1.54 -11.05
N LEU A 124 -16.19 -0.48 -10.66
CA LEU A 124 -15.59 -0.34 -9.33
C LEU A 124 -16.62 0.26 -8.37
N LYS A 125 -16.80 -0.41 -7.24
CA LYS A 125 -17.72 0.01 -6.20
C LYS A 125 -17.01 0.74 -5.06
N LEU A 126 -17.76 1.55 -4.34
CA LEU A 126 -17.40 1.96 -2.99
C LEU A 126 -18.56 1.72 -2.04
N PHE A 127 -18.19 1.42 -0.81
CA PHE A 127 -19.09 1.11 0.28
C PHE A 127 -19.01 2.24 1.29
N VAL A 128 -20.15 2.83 1.65
CA VAL A 128 -20.23 3.97 2.57
C VAL A 128 -20.91 3.51 3.85
N ASP A 129 -20.23 3.71 4.96
CA ASP A 129 -20.73 3.46 6.31
C ASP A 129 -20.89 4.83 7.00
N TYR A 130 -22.08 5.09 7.56
CA TYR A 130 -22.44 6.38 8.17
C TYR A 130 -22.53 6.29 9.70
N PRO A 131 -22.31 7.41 10.43
CA PRO A 131 -22.76 7.55 11.82
C PRO A 131 -24.27 7.38 11.98
N GLU A 132 -24.72 6.88 13.13
CA GLU A 132 -26.16 6.70 13.44
C GLU A 132 -26.94 8.03 13.41
N ASP A 133 -26.28 9.15 13.75
CA ASP A 133 -26.88 10.49 13.80
C ASP A 133 -26.79 11.29 12.47
N TRP A 134 -26.24 10.67 11.41
CA TRP A 134 -25.91 11.30 10.13
C TRP A 134 -27.09 11.95 9.40
N ARG A 135 -26.83 13.07 8.71
CA ARG A 135 -27.77 13.78 7.84
C ARG A 135 -27.07 14.27 6.57
N ALA A 136 -27.80 14.28 5.46
CA ALA A 136 -27.37 14.97 4.25
C ALA A 136 -27.18 16.47 4.54
N GLY A 137 -26.10 17.08 4.01
CA GLY A 137 -25.72 18.46 4.32
C GLY A 137 -24.98 18.66 5.66
N ASP A 138 -24.69 17.60 6.43
CA ASP A 138 -23.71 17.68 7.51
C ASP A 138 -22.30 18.04 6.98
N GLN A 139 -21.36 18.36 7.87
CA GLN A 139 -19.95 18.66 7.55
C GLN A 139 -19.00 17.80 8.40
N ARG A 140 -19.14 16.47 8.27
CA ARG A 140 -18.39 15.48 9.05
C ARG A 140 -17.00 15.21 8.46
N PRO A 141 -16.03 14.75 9.28
CA PRO A 141 -14.79 14.17 8.76
C PRO A 141 -15.08 12.93 7.90
N ALA A 142 -14.28 12.69 6.88
CA ALA A 142 -14.40 11.54 5.97
C ALA A 142 -13.14 10.67 6.03
N ILE A 143 -13.28 9.35 6.20
CA ILE A 143 -12.12 8.44 6.21
C ILE A 143 -12.25 7.39 5.11
N ILE A 144 -11.31 7.41 4.16
CA ILE A 144 -11.24 6.49 3.02
C ILE A 144 -10.25 5.37 3.34
N LEU A 145 -10.70 4.12 3.39
CA LEU A 145 -9.90 2.96 3.82
C LEU A 145 -9.79 1.90 2.72
N TRP A 146 -8.57 1.70 2.21
CA TRP A 146 -8.25 0.70 1.17
C TRP A 146 -7.67 -0.60 1.74
N HIS A 147 -8.12 -1.72 1.19
CA HIS A 147 -7.62 -3.05 1.53
C HIS A 147 -6.19 -3.31 1.03
N GLY A 148 -5.54 -4.30 1.63
CA GLY A 148 -4.24 -4.84 1.22
C GLY A 148 -4.34 -6.00 0.25
N GLY A 149 -3.26 -6.80 0.17
CA GLY A 149 -3.16 -7.92 -0.76
C GLY A 149 -2.30 -7.64 -1.99
N GLY A 150 -1.25 -6.82 -1.87
CA GLY A 150 -0.16 -6.68 -2.85
C GLY A 150 -0.59 -6.27 -4.26
N PHE A 151 -1.62 -5.42 -4.39
CA PHE A 151 -2.26 -5.03 -5.66
C PHE A 151 -2.68 -6.24 -6.54
N THR A 152 -2.91 -7.38 -5.90
CA THR A 152 -3.05 -8.70 -6.51
C THR A 152 -4.42 -9.29 -6.19
N GLN A 153 -4.79 -9.25 -4.92
CA GLN A 153 -5.98 -9.85 -4.32
C GLN A 153 -6.53 -8.93 -3.21
N GLY A 154 -7.66 -9.30 -2.60
CA GLY A 154 -8.28 -8.57 -1.49
C GLY A 154 -9.66 -8.03 -1.86
N ASP A 155 -10.37 -7.49 -0.87
CA ASP A 155 -11.70 -6.91 -1.01
C ASP A 155 -11.94 -5.81 0.05
N ALA A 156 -12.90 -4.91 -0.24
CA ALA A 156 -13.23 -3.76 0.62
C ALA A 156 -13.83 -4.13 1.99
N GLY A 157 -14.02 -5.41 2.31
CA GLY A 157 -14.45 -5.89 3.62
C GLY A 157 -13.34 -5.83 4.67
N GLN A 158 -12.06 -5.80 4.29
CA GLN A 158 -10.94 -5.87 5.26
C GLN A 158 -11.02 -4.80 6.36
N PHE A 159 -11.31 -3.55 5.99
CA PHE A 159 -11.33 -2.39 6.90
C PHE A 159 -12.72 -2.09 7.49
N TYR A 160 -13.67 -3.01 7.37
CA TYR A 160 -15.04 -2.84 7.87
C TYR A 160 -15.09 -2.53 9.38
N HIS A 161 -14.32 -3.23 10.22
CA HIS A 161 -14.33 -3.00 11.67
C HIS A 161 -13.78 -1.62 12.05
N GLN A 162 -12.74 -1.16 11.34
CA GLN A 162 -12.17 0.18 11.53
C GLN A 162 -13.13 1.27 11.03
N ALA A 163 -13.83 1.04 9.91
CA ALA A 163 -14.88 1.94 9.43
C ALA A 163 -16.02 2.08 10.46
N ASN A 164 -16.56 0.96 10.96
CA ASN A 164 -17.59 0.95 12.00
C ASN A 164 -17.13 1.60 13.33
N TYR A 165 -15.83 1.62 13.62
CA TYR A 165 -15.32 2.43 14.74
C TYR A 165 -15.47 3.92 14.49
N PHE A 166 -15.02 4.39 13.32
CA PHE A 166 -14.95 5.81 13.04
C PHE A 166 -16.32 6.43 12.71
N THR A 167 -17.32 5.64 12.29
CA THR A 167 -18.72 6.06 12.24
C THR A 167 -19.30 6.35 13.63
N GLN A 168 -19.02 5.51 14.62
CA GLN A 168 -19.35 5.78 16.03
C GLN A 168 -18.58 7.00 16.61
N ARG A 169 -17.53 7.44 15.91
CA ARG A 169 -16.77 8.68 16.18
C ARG A 169 -17.17 9.86 15.29
N GLY A 170 -18.32 9.76 14.63
CA GLY A 170 -18.95 10.84 13.88
C GLY A 170 -18.44 11.05 12.46
N ALA A 171 -17.46 10.26 11.99
CA ALA A 171 -16.90 10.35 10.64
C ALA A 171 -17.67 9.47 9.65
N VAL A 172 -17.79 9.91 8.39
CA VAL A 172 -18.33 9.08 7.31
C VAL A 172 -17.19 8.23 6.73
N CYS A 173 -17.37 6.92 6.68
CA CYS A 173 -16.33 5.99 6.26
C CYS A 173 -16.59 5.44 4.86
N PHE A 174 -15.56 5.45 4.03
CA PHE A 174 -15.60 4.98 2.65
C PHE A 174 -14.63 3.82 2.48
N ARG A 175 -15.11 2.68 1.97
CA ARG A 175 -14.29 1.52 1.61
C ARG A 175 -14.37 1.29 0.10
N PRO A 176 -13.68 2.11 -0.72
CA PRO A 176 -13.63 1.94 -2.17
C PRO A 176 -12.79 0.72 -2.60
N GLU A 177 -13.23 0.10 -3.68
CA GLU A 177 -12.45 -0.87 -4.44
C GLU A 177 -11.41 -0.19 -5.33
N TYR A 178 -10.45 -0.98 -5.79
CA TYR A 178 -9.49 -0.61 -6.83
C TYR A 178 -9.23 -1.80 -7.76
N ARG A 179 -8.60 -1.59 -8.92
CA ARG A 179 -8.25 -2.68 -9.84
C ARG A 179 -7.10 -3.53 -9.32
N ILE A 180 -7.31 -4.84 -9.20
CA ILE A 180 -6.34 -5.82 -8.72
C ILE A 180 -5.87 -6.72 -9.85
N ARG A 181 -4.55 -7.04 -9.91
CA ARG A 181 -3.94 -7.75 -11.05
C ARG A 181 -4.67 -9.04 -11.42
N ASP A 182 -5.07 -9.82 -10.44
CA ASP A 182 -5.56 -11.17 -10.71
C ASP A 182 -6.97 -11.13 -11.36
N VAL A 183 -7.85 -10.20 -10.95
CA VAL A 183 -9.18 -9.97 -11.56
C VAL A 183 -9.11 -9.06 -12.79
N ASP A 184 -8.53 -7.87 -12.63
CA ASP A 184 -8.63 -6.75 -13.58
C ASP A 184 -7.45 -6.69 -14.58
N HIS A 185 -6.45 -7.55 -14.39
CA HIS A 185 -5.25 -7.61 -15.23
C HIS A 185 -4.50 -6.27 -15.33
N THR A 186 -4.38 -5.58 -14.18
CA THR A 186 -3.69 -4.29 -14.00
C THR A 186 -2.40 -4.41 -13.18
N LEU A 187 -1.77 -3.26 -12.91
CA LEU A 187 -0.58 -3.07 -12.07
C LEU A 187 -0.78 -1.90 -11.10
N PRO A 188 0.06 -1.73 -10.06
CA PRO A 188 -0.19 -0.80 -8.95
C PRO A 188 -0.52 0.65 -9.33
N VAL A 189 0.07 1.19 -10.39
CA VAL A 189 -0.24 2.56 -10.87
C VAL A 189 -1.73 2.76 -11.20
N PHE A 190 -2.40 1.73 -11.70
CA PHE A 190 -3.84 1.79 -12.00
C PHE A 190 -4.69 1.68 -10.73
N ALA A 191 -4.23 0.94 -9.73
CA ALA A 191 -4.88 0.93 -8.42
C ALA A 191 -4.78 2.29 -7.74
N VAL A 192 -3.59 2.92 -7.75
CA VAL A 192 -3.41 4.29 -7.22
C VAL A 192 -4.25 5.30 -8.01
N GLU A 193 -4.34 5.20 -9.34
CA GLU A 193 -5.25 6.04 -10.14
C GLU A 193 -6.73 5.81 -9.79
N ASP A 194 -7.15 4.59 -9.43
CA ASP A 194 -8.50 4.35 -8.87
C ASP A 194 -8.68 5.00 -7.49
N GLY A 195 -7.67 4.96 -6.64
CA GLY A 195 -7.67 5.65 -5.35
C GLY A 195 -7.80 7.16 -5.48
N ILE A 196 -7.10 7.76 -6.44
CA ILE A 196 -7.21 9.20 -6.74
C ILE A 196 -8.61 9.53 -7.30
N SER A 197 -9.13 8.72 -8.23
CA SER A 197 -10.52 8.87 -8.72
C SER A 197 -11.54 8.79 -7.58
N ALA A 198 -11.35 7.89 -6.61
CA ALA A 198 -12.24 7.76 -5.46
C ALA A 198 -12.24 9.03 -4.60
N VAL A 199 -11.07 9.62 -4.30
CA VAL A 199 -10.98 10.90 -3.57
C VAL A 199 -11.73 12.01 -4.31
N ARG A 200 -11.49 12.20 -5.61
CA ARG A 200 -12.18 13.22 -6.42
C ARG A 200 -13.68 13.02 -6.44
N TRP A 201 -14.14 11.79 -6.66
CA TRP A 201 -15.55 11.44 -6.73
C TRP A 201 -16.26 11.67 -5.38
N ILE A 202 -15.58 11.38 -4.26
CA ILE A 202 -16.08 11.64 -2.91
C ILE A 202 -16.12 13.15 -2.61
N LYS A 203 -15.03 13.90 -2.83
CA LYS A 203 -15.00 15.38 -2.65
C LYS A 203 -16.06 16.08 -3.52
N LYS A 204 -16.28 15.61 -4.76
CA LYS A 204 -17.30 16.13 -5.68
C LYS A 204 -18.75 15.93 -5.19
N ARG A 205 -18.98 15.00 -4.27
CA ARG A 205 -20.30 14.66 -3.69
C ARG A 205 -20.36 14.97 -2.19
N ALA A 206 -19.50 15.86 -1.69
CA ALA A 206 -19.34 16.13 -0.27
C ALA A 206 -20.66 16.52 0.46
N GLU A 207 -21.46 17.39 -0.16
CA GLU A 207 -22.78 17.80 0.35
C GLU A 207 -23.76 16.62 0.48
N GLU A 208 -23.79 15.72 -0.52
CA GLU A 208 -24.64 14.53 -0.52
C GLU A 208 -24.24 13.54 0.57
N PHE A 209 -22.93 13.36 0.78
CA PHE A 209 -22.39 12.50 1.83
C PHE A 209 -22.36 13.14 3.22
N GLY A 210 -22.72 14.42 3.37
CA GLY A 210 -22.67 15.13 4.65
C GLY A 210 -21.25 15.26 5.21
N ILE A 211 -20.25 15.46 4.34
CA ILE A 211 -18.83 15.55 4.71
C ILE A 211 -18.23 16.93 4.40
N ASP A 212 -17.24 17.31 5.20
CA ASP A 212 -16.34 18.43 4.93
C ASP A 212 -15.26 17.96 3.93
N PRO A 213 -15.18 18.52 2.70
CA PRO A 213 -14.24 18.07 1.68
C PRO A 213 -12.77 18.37 2.04
N GLU A 214 -12.51 19.28 2.98
CA GLU A 214 -11.16 19.57 3.47
C GLU A 214 -10.78 18.70 4.69
N LYS A 215 -11.73 17.93 5.24
CA LYS A 215 -11.49 16.89 6.25
C LYS A 215 -11.63 15.47 5.68
N VAL A 216 -10.97 15.21 4.56
CA VAL A 216 -10.81 13.85 4.02
C VAL A 216 -9.48 13.24 4.47
N ALA A 217 -9.51 12.20 5.30
CA ALA A 217 -8.35 11.37 5.61
C ALA A 217 -8.34 10.11 4.72
N VAL A 218 -7.13 9.64 4.38
CA VAL A 218 -6.93 8.40 3.62
C VAL A 218 -6.14 7.38 4.42
N GLY A 219 -6.43 6.10 4.24
CA GLY A 219 -5.76 5.04 4.95
C GLY A 219 -5.84 3.70 4.25
N GLY A 220 -5.07 2.74 4.77
CA GLY A 220 -5.16 1.36 4.30
C GLY A 220 -4.02 0.49 4.76
N GLY A 221 -4.11 -0.78 4.38
CA GLY A 221 -3.20 -1.85 4.80
C GLY A 221 -2.31 -2.35 3.69
N SER A 222 -1.00 -2.53 3.92
CA SER A 222 -0.08 -3.12 2.94
C SER A 222 -0.13 -2.35 1.60
N ALA A 223 -0.70 -2.93 0.54
CA ALA A 223 -0.97 -2.25 -0.74
C ALA A 223 -1.96 -1.07 -0.62
N GLY A 224 -2.99 -1.17 0.23
CA GLY A 224 -3.89 -0.05 0.53
C GLY A 224 -3.18 1.07 1.30
N GLY A 225 -2.20 0.73 2.14
CA GLY A 225 -1.35 1.70 2.84
C GLY A 225 -0.34 2.36 1.90
N CYS A 226 0.21 1.59 0.96
CA CYS A 226 1.00 2.10 -0.17
C CYS A 226 0.19 3.12 -0.98
N MET A 227 -1.06 2.79 -1.32
CA MET A 227 -1.96 3.68 -2.05
C MET A 227 -2.38 4.91 -1.23
N ALA A 228 -2.67 4.79 0.07
CA ALA A 228 -2.95 5.94 0.92
C ALA A 228 -1.75 6.90 1.02
N GLY A 229 -0.53 6.36 1.17
CA GLY A 229 0.70 7.13 1.14
C GLY A 229 0.94 7.81 -0.22
N ALA A 230 0.66 7.10 -1.33
CA ALA A 230 0.75 7.67 -2.66
C ALA A 230 -0.28 8.79 -2.85
N VAL A 231 -1.57 8.54 -2.61
CA VAL A 231 -2.66 9.53 -2.73
C VAL A 231 -2.39 10.79 -1.89
N GLY A 232 -1.84 10.65 -0.68
CA GLY A 232 -1.49 11.79 0.18
C GLY A 232 -0.19 12.53 -0.20
N THR A 233 0.57 12.08 -1.22
CA THR A 233 1.84 12.71 -1.63
C THR A 233 1.99 12.93 -3.15
N VAL A 234 1.09 12.39 -3.96
CA VAL A 234 1.23 12.31 -5.43
C VAL A 234 1.02 13.65 -6.12
N ASP A 235 1.91 13.93 -7.09
CA ASP A 235 1.65 14.88 -8.16
C ASP A 235 0.64 14.25 -9.15
N ALA A 236 -0.64 14.56 -8.97
CA ALA A 236 -1.72 14.06 -9.82
C ALA A 236 -1.60 14.56 -11.28
N ASP A 237 -1.04 15.76 -11.49
CA ASP A 237 -0.86 16.33 -12.83
C ASP A 237 0.24 15.60 -13.59
N LYS A 238 1.31 15.17 -12.91
CA LYS A 238 2.33 14.27 -13.48
C LYS A 238 1.74 12.94 -13.94
N LEU A 239 0.86 12.31 -13.16
CA LEU A 239 0.16 11.08 -13.57
C LEU A 239 -0.84 11.32 -14.72
N ALA A 240 -1.45 12.50 -14.81
CA ALA A 240 -2.30 12.90 -15.93
C ALA A 240 -1.48 13.09 -17.22
N ALA A 241 -0.34 13.79 -17.14
CA ALA A 241 0.59 13.98 -18.26
C ALA A 241 1.18 12.65 -18.79
N LEU A 242 1.38 11.65 -17.91
CA LEU A 242 1.79 10.29 -18.27
C LEU A 242 0.64 9.43 -18.83
N GLY A 243 -0.58 9.97 -18.89
CA GLY A 243 -1.76 9.32 -19.46
C GLY A 243 -2.17 8.07 -18.70
N PHE A 244 -2.29 8.18 -17.37
CA PHE A 244 -2.88 7.13 -16.53
C PHE A 244 -4.34 7.38 -16.16
N PHE A 245 -4.79 8.63 -16.11
CA PHE A 245 -6.19 8.97 -15.79
C PHE A 245 -7.18 8.66 -16.92
N GLY A 246 -8.39 8.23 -16.53
CA GLY A 246 -9.53 8.09 -17.43
C GLY A 246 -10.15 9.42 -17.88
N LYS A 247 -10.88 9.42 -19.00
CA LYS A 247 -11.62 10.60 -19.52
C LYS A 247 -12.82 11.03 -18.67
N GLU A 248 -13.28 10.16 -17.77
CA GLU A 248 -14.40 10.40 -16.85
C GLU A 248 -13.93 10.96 -15.50
N ASP A 249 -12.61 11.07 -15.29
CA ASP A 249 -12.02 11.59 -14.06
C ASP A 249 -12.02 13.14 -14.08
N ASP A 250 -12.73 13.75 -13.12
CA ASP A 250 -12.88 15.20 -13.06
C ASP A 250 -11.65 15.86 -12.40
N GLN A 251 -10.64 16.09 -13.23
CA GLN A 251 -9.37 16.71 -12.85
C GLN A 251 -9.50 18.17 -12.37
N THR A 252 -10.69 18.78 -12.40
CA THR A 252 -10.92 20.08 -11.73
C THR A 252 -11.09 19.96 -10.22
N ILE A 253 -11.37 18.75 -9.71
CA ILE A 253 -11.43 18.44 -8.29
C ILE A 253 -10.01 18.10 -7.81
N ASP A 254 -9.58 18.75 -6.73
CA ASP A 254 -8.28 18.47 -6.12
C ASP A 254 -8.28 17.11 -5.39
N THR A 255 -7.08 16.63 -5.07
CA THR A 255 -6.85 15.33 -4.45
C THR A 255 -6.20 15.44 -3.08
N LYS A 256 -6.26 16.62 -2.45
CA LYS A 256 -5.65 16.85 -1.13
C LYS A 256 -6.47 16.17 -0.05
N VAL A 257 -5.75 15.72 0.97
CA VAL A 257 -6.26 14.95 2.10
C VAL A 257 -5.68 15.53 3.38
N ALA A 258 -6.46 15.55 4.45
CA ALA A 258 -6.06 16.11 5.74
C ALA A 258 -5.11 15.21 6.54
N ALA A 259 -5.13 13.89 6.30
CA ALA A 259 -4.29 12.93 7.03
C ALA A 259 -4.03 11.64 6.23
N MET A 260 -2.93 10.95 6.57
CA MET A 260 -2.61 9.60 6.06
C MET A 260 -2.52 8.56 7.21
N ILE A 261 -3.17 7.40 7.03
CA ILE A 261 -3.28 6.34 8.04
C ILE A 261 -2.67 5.04 7.48
N LEU A 262 -1.42 4.76 7.86
CA LEU A 262 -0.56 3.80 7.15
C LEU A 262 -0.33 2.51 7.95
N TYR A 263 -1.15 1.49 7.71
CA TYR A 263 -1.00 0.15 8.32
C TYR A 263 -0.01 -0.71 7.50
N ASN A 264 1.21 -0.89 8.01
CA ASN A 264 2.35 -1.52 7.33
C ASN A 264 2.48 -1.28 5.81
N PRO A 265 2.57 -0.02 5.35
CA PRO A 265 2.69 0.26 3.93
C PRO A 265 4.05 -0.23 3.38
N PHE A 266 4.14 -0.41 2.06
CA PHE A 266 5.40 -0.20 1.36
C PHE A 266 5.29 1.14 0.61
N LEU A 267 6.29 2.01 0.73
CA LEU A 267 6.20 3.43 0.31
C LEU A 267 7.19 3.78 -0.80
N ASP A 268 7.85 2.76 -1.36
CA ASP A 268 8.93 2.87 -2.33
C ASP A 268 8.79 1.74 -3.36
N PHE A 269 8.55 2.07 -4.63
CA PHE A 269 8.46 1.08 -5.71
C PHE A 269 9.83 0.64 -6.26
N PHE A 270 10.92 1.23 -5.76
CA PHE A 270 12.31 0.92 -6.08
C PHE A 270 13.10 0.36 -4.88
N GLU A 271 12.40 0.03 -3.78
CA GLU A 271 12.95 -0.57 -2.56
C GLU A 271 13.91 -1.74 -2.88
N PRO A 272 15.23 -1.60 -2.62
CA PRO A 272 16.23 -2.59 -3.04
C PRO A 272 16.03 -3.99 -2.45
N THR A 273 15.33 -4.11 -1.32
CA THR A 273 14.96 -5.42 -0.74
C THR A 273 13.82 -6.13 -1.50
N HIS A 274 13.05 -5.40 -2.30
CA HIS A 274 11.86 -5.88 -3.01
C HIS A 274 11.83 -5.45 -4.50
N PRO A 275 12.86 -5.82 -5.30
CA PRO A 275 13.04 -5.31 -6.67
C PRO A 275 11.91 -5.73 -7.60
N ARG A 276 11.31 -4.75 -8.29
CA ARG A 276 10.17 -4.96 -9.19
C ARG A 276 10.62 -5.32 -10.60
N GLN A 277 9.85 -6.16 -11.29
CA GLN A 277 10.16 -6.63 -12.65
C GLN A 277 9.69 -5.61 -13.70
N ILE A 278 10.19 -4.37 -13.61
CA ILE A 278 9.72 -3.19 -14.36
C ILE A 278 9.59 -3.51 -15.86
N GLU A 279 10.61 -4.09 -16.49
CA GLU A 279 10.57 -4.39 -17.92
C GLU A 279 9.51 -5.44 -18.31
N GLU A 280 9.09 -6.34 -17.42
CA GLU A 280 7.97 -7.28 -17.71
C GLU A 280 6.61 -6.61 -17.52
N GLU A 281 6.56 -5.64 -16.62
CA GLU A 281 5.37 -4.86 -16.32
C GLU A 281 5.05 -3.84 -17.42
N CYS A 282 6.04 -3.13 -17.96
CA CYS A 282 5.86 -2.24 -19.11
C CYS A 282 5.33 -2.99 -20.34
N LEU A 283 5.87 -4.17 -20.61
CA LEU A 283 5.44 -5.07 -21.68
C LEU A 283 3.97 -5.50 -21.51
N PHE A 284 3.56 -5.81 -20.28
CA PHE A 284 2.19 -6.18 -19.94
C PHE A 284 1.21 -5.01 -20.08
N LEU A 285 1.60 -3.80 -19.68
CA LEU A 285 0.78 -2.59 -19.86
C LEU A 285 0.71 -2.13 -21.31
N GLY A 286 1.72 -2.43 -22.13
CA GLY A 286 1.91 -1.81 -23.44
C GLY A 286 2.26 -0.32 -23.35
N LYS A 287 3.01 0.07 -22.31
CA LYS A 287 3.54 1.43 -22.08
C LYS A 287 5.05 1.44 -22.38
N ASP A 288 5.60 2.61 -22.62
CA ASP A 288 7.07 2.79 -22.66
C ASP A 288 7.70 2.50 -21.28
N PRO A 289 8.90 1.89 -21.21
CA PRO A 289 9.54 1.59 -19.93
C PRO A 289 9.90 2.79 -19.05
N GLU A 290 10.23 3.94 -19.64
CA GLU A 290 10.54 5.14 -18.86
C GLU A 290 9.26 5.87 -18.44
N ASP A 291 8.20 5.88 -19.27
CA ASP A 291 6.86 6.34 -18.84
C ASP A 291 6.35 5.59 -17.61
N TYR A 292 6.54 4.26 -17.56
CA TYR A 292 6.15 3.48 -16.39
C TYR A 292 7.09 3.72 -15.19
N ARG A 293 8.40 3.92 -15.43
CA ARG A 293 9.35 4.31 -14.38
C ARG A 293 8.98 5.65 -13.75
N GLU A 294 8.69 6.67 -14.55
CA GLU A 294 8.22 7.99 -14.09
C GLU A 294 6.89 7.91 -13.33
N ALA A 295 6.00 7.00 -13.71
CA ALA A 295 4.78 6.73 -12.97
C ALA A 295 5.04 6.01 -11.63
N LEU A 296 5.98 5.06 -11.58
CA LEU A 296 6.43 4.43 -10.34
C LEU A 296 7.10 5.42 -9.39
N HIS A 297 7.87 6.39 -9.92
CA HIS A 297 8.39 7.52 -9.15
C HIS A 297 7.23 8.38 -8.60
N ALA A 298 6.26 8.75 -9.44
CA ALA A 298 5.11 9.57 -9.02
C ALA A 298 4.22 8.91 -7.93
N ILE A 299 4.13 7.58 -7.87
CA ILE A 299 3.40 6.86 -6.82
C ILE A 299 4.29 6.37 -5.65
N SER A 300 5.60 6.59 -5.69
CA SER A 300 6.51 6.26 -4.59
C SER A 300 6.43 7.35 -3.52
N ALA A 301 5.57 7.16 -2.52
CA ALA A 301 5.33 8.15 -1.48
C ALA A 301 6.62 8.65 -0.80
N ILE A 302 7.61 7.76 -0.59
CA ILE A 302 8.90 8.14 0.01
C ILE A 302 9.70 9.12 -0.85
N GLU A 303 9.45 9.21 -2.15
CA GLU A 303 10.08 10.20 -3.03
C GLU A 303 9.34 11.54 -2.94
N ASN A 304 8.00 11.50 -3.06
CA ASN A 304 7.15 12.68 -3.19
C ASN A 304 6.76 13.36 -1.86
N VAL A 305 6.98 12.72 -0.70
CA VAL A 305 6.73 13.37 0.60
C VAL A 305 7.61 14.62 0.79
N THR A 306 6.97 15.72 1.21
CA THR A 306 7.54 17.05 1.46
C THR A 306 7.21 17.54 2.88
N LYS A 307 7.69 18.75 3.24
CA LYS A 307 7.28 19.44 4.48
C LYS A 307 5.79 19.80 4.51
N ASP A 308 5.18 19.97 3.34
CA ASP A 308 3.78 20.39 3.15
C ASP A 308 2.85 19.19 2.90
N SER A 309 3.38 17.97 2.99
CA SER A 309 2.58 16.74 2.91
C SER A 309 1.77 16.54 4.20
N PRO A 310 0.56 15.94 4.11
CA PRO A 310 -0.35 15.76 5.22
C PRO A 310 0.26 15.05 6.44
N PRO A 311 -0.20 15.36 7.67
CA PRO A 311 0.18 14.61 8.85
C PRO A 311 -0.14 13.12 8.67
N ASN A 312 0.71 12.24 9.21
CA ASN A 312 0.54 10.80 9.08
C ASN A 312 0.78 10.02 10.36
N ILE A 313 0.12 8.87 10.47
CA ILE A 313 0.45 7.81 11.41
C ILE A 313 0.96 6.60 10.62
N ILE A 314 2.06 6.01 11.07
CA ILE A 314 2.60 4.76 10.53
C ILE A 314 2.68 3.70 11.62
N LEU A 315 2.07 2.55 11.34
CA LEU A 315 1.99 1.39 12.23
C LEU A 315 2.86 0.30 11.60
N PHE A 316 3.85 -0.24 12.33
CA PHE A 316 4.78 -1.22 11.76
C PHE A 316 5.22 -2.33 12.73
N GLY A 317 5.43 -3.55 12.25
CA GLY A 317 5.96 -4.68 13.04
C GLY A 317 7.46 -4.92 12.81
N THR A 318 8.23 -5.27 13.85
CA THR A 318 9.70 -5.45 13.72
C THR A 318 10.14 -6.72 12.98
N LYS A 319 9.23 -7.70 12.76
CA LYS A 319 9.47 -8.86 11.87
C LYS A 319 8.91 -8.66 10.46
N ASP A 320 8.30 -7.52 10.13
CA ASP A 320 7.72 -7.31 8.79
C ASP A 320 8.82 -7.10 7.72
N ALA A 321 8.64 -7.68 6.53
CA ALA A 321 9.60 -7.60 5.44
C ALA A 321 9.94 -6.17 4.99
N PHE A 322 9.02 -5.21 5.10
CA PHE A 322 9.25 -3.81 4.68
C PHE A 322 9.64 -2.88 5.85
N TYR A 323 10.07 -3.43 7.00
CA TYR A 323 10.47 -2.66 8.19
C TYR A 323 11.54 -1.58 7.88
N VAL A 324 12.52 -1.92 7.04
CA VAL A 324 13.56 -0.99 6.61
C VAL A 324 12.97 0.20 5.84
N SER A 325 11.95 -0.03 5.00
CA SER A 325 11.24 1.02 4.27
C SER A 325 10.43 1.92 5.22
N ALA A 326 9.88 1.37 6.30
CA ALA A 326 9.19 2.14 7.33
C ALA A 326 10.15 3.04 8.14
N LEU A 327 11.31 2.50 8.55
CA LEU A 327 12.37 3.29 9.20
C LEU A 327 12.84 4.45 8.29
N ARG A 328 13.02 4.19 6.98
CA ARG A 328 13.36 5.22 5.99
C ARG A 328 12.28 6.30 5.88
N TRP A 329 11.00 5.94 5.93
CA TRP A 329 9.87 6.88 5.91
C TRP A 329 9.83 7.78 7.14
N ILE A 330 9.90 7.20 8.35
CA ILE A 330 9.84 7.92 9.63
C ILE A 330 10.97 8.96 9.68
N VAL A 331 12.18 8.57 9.31
CA VAL A 331 13.35 9.46 9.28
C VAL A 331 13.24 10.52 8.18
N LYS A 332 12.65 10.23 7.00
CA LYS A 332 12.41 11.27 5.98
C LYS A 332 11.37 12.29 6.45
N CYS A 333 10.26 11.85 7.05
CA CYS A 333 9.23 12.75 7.58
C CYS A 333 9.80 13.70 8.64
N ARG A 334 10.50 13.14 9.65
CA ARG A 334 11.16 13.91 10.71
C ARG A 334 12.20 14.90 10.17
N LYS A 335 12.95 14.56 9.12
CA LYS A 335 13.90 15.46 8.45
C LYS A 335 13.25 16.57 7.62
N LEU A 336 12.02 16.38 7.18
CA LEU A 336 11.23 17.39 6.46
C LEU A 336 10.38 18.26 7.38
N GLY A 337 10.12 17.82 8.61
CA GLY A 337 9.25 18.51 9.56
C GLY A 337 7.76 18.26 9.37
N THR A 338 7.36 17.28 8.52
CA THR A 338 5.96 16.83 8.46
C THR A 338 5.66 15.87 9.62
N VAL A 339 4.45 15.99 10.19
CA VAL A 339 4.01 15.23 11.37
C VAL A 339 3.89 13.74 11.02
N CYS A 340 4.62 12.91 11.77
CA CYS A 340 4.66 11.45 11.58
C CYS A 340 4.61 10.77 12.95
N HIS A 341 3.48 10.17 13.30
CA HIS A 341 3.32 9.36 14.51
C HIS A 341 3.74 7.92 14.21
N ASP A 342 4.92 7.52 14.68
CA ASP A 342 5.48 6.17 14.52
C ASP A 342 5.13 5.27 15.71
N PHE A 343 4.41 4.19 15.42
CA PHE A 343 4.08 3.13 16.37
C PHE A 343 4.70 1.81 15.88
N VAL A 344 5.85 1.44 16.44
CA VAL A 344 6.60 0.23 16.03
C VAL A 344 6.39 -0.89 17.05
N TYR A 345 5.68 -1.95 16.67
CA TYR A 345 5.30 -3.07 17.53
C TYR A 345 6.35 -4.18 17.48
N LYS A 346 7.00 -4.46 18.61
CA LYS A 346 8.08 -5.47 18.67
C LYS A 346 7.54 -6.89 18.53
N GLY A 347 8.14 -7.67 17.64
CA GLY A 347 7.82 -9.07 17.36
C GLY A 347 6.69 -9.28 16.33
N GLU A 348 6.00 -8.22 15.91
CA GLU A 348 4.85 -8.30 15.01
C GLU A 348 5.22 -8.45 13.53
N VAL A 349 4.34 -9.12 12.79
CA VAL A 349 4.52 -9.61 11.41
C VAL A 349 3.52 -8.95 10.46
N HIS A 350 3.83 -8.88 9.16
CA HIS A 350 2.98 -8.20 8.17
C HIS A 350 1.50 -8.62 8.27
N SER A 351 0.61 -7.63 8.40
CA SER A 351 -0.84 -7.77 8.57
C SER A 351 -1.37 -8.18 9.96
N TRP A 352 -0.58 -8.15 11.04
CA TRP A 352 -1.03 -8.43 12.42
C TRP A 352 -2.29 -7.65 12.87
N TYR A 353 -2.41 -6.38 12.46
CA TYR A 353 -3.50 -5.45 12.82
C TYR A 353 -4.92 -5.86 12.37
N ASN A 354 -5.08 -6.97 11.63
CA ASN A 354 -6.40 -7.46 11.19
C ASN A 354 -7.11 -8.34 12.23
N ASN A 355 -6.41 -8.69 13.31
CA ASN A 355 -6.84 -9.65 14.32
C ASN A 355 -6.73 -9.06 15.73
N SER A 356 -7.69 -9.41 16.58
CA SER A 356 -7.66 -9.01 17.99
C SER A 356 -6.47 -9.63 18.74
N PRO A 357 -5.88 -8.91 19.71
CA PRO A 357 -6.27 -7.58 20.18
C PRO A 357 -5.61 -6.40 19.43
N HIS A 358 -4.77 -6.64 18.41
CA HIS A 358 -4.03 -5.56 17.73
C HIS A 358 -4.91 -4.69 16.83
N LEU A 359 -6.02 -5.23 16.34
CA LEU A 359 -7.02 -4.46 15.59
C LEU A 359 -7.55 -3.29 16.44
N GLU A 360 -7.80 -3.54 17.71
CA GLU A 360 -8.27 -2.58 18.70
C GLU A 360 -7.17 -1.58 19.09
N TYR A 361 -5.96 -2.05 19.43
CA TYR A 361 -4.84 -1.17 19.78
C TYR A 361 -4.41 -0.25 18.63
N THR A 362 -4.31 -0.79 17.40
CA THR A 362 -3.94 0.02 16.24
C THR A 362 -5.04 1.03 15.89
N THR A 363 -6.32 0.66 16.00
CA THR A 363 -7.45 1.58 15.81
C THR A 363 -7.47 2.69 16.88
N HIS A 364 -7.18 2.36 18.15
CA HIS A 364 -7.04 3.35 19.22
C HIS A 364 -5.90 4.34 18.96
N ASN A 365 -4.74 3.86 18.51
CA ASN A 365 -3.58 4.68 18.20
C ASN A 365 -3.82 5.60 16.97
N VAL A 366 -4.54 5.11 15.95
CA VAL A 366 -5.04 5.96 14.85
C VAL A 366 -6.01 7.02 15.36
N ASN A 367 -6.92 6.67 16.26
CA ASN A 367 -7.83 7.62 16.88
C ASN A 367 -7.08 8.75 17.63
N GLU A 368 -6.14 8.43 18.52
CA GLU A 368 -5.46 9.50 19.28
C GLU A 368 -4.62 10.39 18.36
N PHE A 369 -4.05 9.86 17.28
CA PHE A 369 -3.46 10.66 16.20
C PHE A 369 -4.50 11.60 15.54
N LEU A 370 -5.68 11.09 15.16
CA LEU A 370 -6.72 11.90 14.53
C LEU A 370 -7.30 12.96 15.49
N ILE A 371 -7.32 12.72 16.80
CA ILE A 371 -7.66 13.75 17.80
C ILE A 371 -6.55 14.80 17.90
N ASP A 372 -5.28 14.39 17.95
CA ASP A 372 -4.14 15.28 18.15
C ASP A 372 -3.96 16.29 17.00
N ILE A 373 -4.23 15.88 15.77
CA ILE A 373 -4.25 16.76 14.59
C ILE A 373 -5.56 17.56 14.42
N GLY A 374 -6.53 17.42 15.33
CA GLY A 374 -7.82 18.13 15.28
C GLY A 374 -8.79 17.63 14.20
N PHE A 375 -8.61 16.39 13.71
CA PHE A 375 -9.46 15.78 12.69
C PHE A 375 -10.72 15.12 13.28
N LEU A 376 -10.60 14.49 14.47
CA LEU A 376 -11.73 13.98 15.27
C LEU A 376 -11.85 14.73 16.61
N ASP A 377 -13.08 14.85 17.10
CA ASP A 377 -13.32 15.28 18.48
C ASP A 377 -12.91 14.20 19.49
N ARG A 378 -12.48 14.65 20.68
CA ARG A 378 -12.09 13.78 21.82
C ARG A 378 -13.26 13.00 22.45
N GLN A 379 -14.49 13.32 22.07
CA GLN A 379 -15.72 12.64 22.49
C GLN A 379 -16.58 12.35 21.24
N PRO A 380 -17.43 11.30 21.26
CA PRO A 380 -17.63 10.33 22.33
C PRO A 380 -16.45 9.37 22.49
N VAL A 381 -16.16 8.92 23.72
CA VAL A 381 -15.25 7.79 23.95
C VAL A 381 -16.00 6.50 23.58
N VAL A 382 -15.55 5.86 22.50
CA VAL A 382 -16.08 4.59 22.00
C VAL A 382 -15.05 3.49 22.22
N PRO A 383 -15.40 2.35 22.84
CA PRO A 383 -14.56 1.16 22.87
C PRO A 383 -14.68 0.37 21.56
N MET A 384 -13.60 -0.26 21.10
CA MET A 384 -13.69 -1.22 20.00
C MET A 384 -14.37 -2.51 20.47
N PRO A 385 -15.34 -3.08 19.72
CA PRO A 385 -15.85 -4.40 20.01
C PRO A 385 -14.76 -5.45 19.75
N HIS A 386 -14.47 -6.29 20.75
CA HIS A 386 -13.53 -7.39 20.60
C HIS A 386 -14.03 -8.41 19.57
N LYS A 387 -13.17 -8.76 18.62
CA LYS A 387 -13.39 -9.85 17.66
C LYS A 387 -12.80 -11.13 18.24
N GLU A 388 -13.41 -12.28 17.93
CA GLU A 388 -12.85 -13.57 18.35
C GLU A 388 -11.41 -13.73 17.85
N ILE A 389 -10.52 -14.21 18.73
CA ILE A 389 -9.11 -14.43 18.39
C ILE A 389 -9.02 -15.62 17.44
N ASN A 390 -8.98 -15.32 16.15
CA ASN A 390 -8.77 -16.30 15.10
C ASN A 390 -7.27 -16.63 15.04
N ASP A 391 -6.84 -17.63 15.82
CA ASP A 391 -5.43 -17.97 16.10
C ASP A 391 -4.65 -18.55 14.90
N ASN A 392 -5.18 -18.43 13.68
CA ASN A 392 -4.49 -18.75 12.42
C ASN A 392 -3.36 -17.75 12.06
N ARG A 393 -2.73 -17.12 13.06
CA ARG A 393 -1.63 -16.15 12.88
C ARG A 393 -0.28 -16.79 12.57
N SER A 394 -0.08 -18.04 12.98
CA SER A 394 1.19 -18.48 13.58
C SER A 394 2.24 -19.08 12.65
N GLU A 395 1.92 -19.42 11.40
CA GLU A 395 2.91 -19.95 10.43
C GLU A 395 2.79 -19.31 9.03
N ILE A 396 1.62 -19.38 8.39
CA ILE A 396 1.43 -19.03 6.96
C ILE A 396 1.77 -17.55 6.66
N GLN A 397 1.56 -16.62 7.60
CA GLN A 397 1.93 -15.22 7.40
C GLN A 397 3.42 -14.95 7.68
N GLU A 398 4.04 -15.66 8.63
CA GLU A 398 5.50 -15.61 8.84
C GLU A 398 6.25 -16.17 7.62
N GLU A 399 5.84 -17.31 7.07
CA GLU A 399 6.48 -17.87 5.87
C GLU A 399 6.38 -16.96 4.64
N LYS A 400 5.25 -16.26 4.48
CA LYS A 400 4.92 -15.52 3.24
C LYS A 400 5.38 -14.07 3.25
N TYR A 401 5.32 -13.39 4.40
CA TYR A 401 5.61 -11.96 4.55
C TYR A 401 6.39 -11.59 5.83
N GLY A 402 6.69 -12.57 6.69
CA GLY A 402 7.64 -12.38 7.79
C GLY A 402 9.08 -12.35 7.28
N GLY A 403 9.86 -11.42 7.78
CA GLY A 403 11.32 -11.53 7.76
C GLY A 403 11.74 -12.71 8.62
N LYS A 404 12.69 -13.53 8.15
CA LYS A 404 13.26 -14.68 8.90
C LYS A 404 14.10 -14.29 10.13
N LYS A 405 13.98 -13.03 10.57
CA LYS A 405 14.69 -12.36 11.66
C LYS A 405 13.79 -11.21 12.13
N ASP A 406 13.77 -10.95 13.43
CA ASP A 406 13.38 -9.63 13.91
C ASP A 406 14.47 -8.63 13.49
N TRP A 407 14.10 -7.57 12.78
CA TRP A 407 15.08 -6.59 12.28
C TRP A 407 15.66 -5.73 13.41
N ASP A 408 14.94 -5.50 14.51
CA ASP A 408 15.40 -4.75 15.69
C ASP A 408 16.42 -5.54 16.55
N GLU A 409 16.48 -6.86 16.35
CA GLU A 409 17.56 -7.67 16.94
C GLU A 409 18.91 -7.48 16.23
N ILE A 410 18.92 -6.97 14.99
CA ILE A 410 20.14 -6.72 14.22
C ILE A 410 20.79 -5.39 14.69
N PRO A 411 22.06 -5.40 15.17
CA PRO A 411 22.68 -4.22 15.80
C PRO A 411 22.68 -2.94 14.95
N MET A 412 22.76 -3.05 13.63
CA MET A 412 22.71 -1.90 12.71
C MET A 412 21.36 -1.17 12.74
N TYR A 413 20.26 -1.91 12.77
CA TYR A 413 18.92 -1.31 12.78
C TYR A 413 18.50 -0.87 14.18
N ARG A 414 18.92 -1.58 15.23
CA ARG A 414 18.75 -1.10 16.61
C ARG A 414 19.45 0.24 16.82
N LYS A 415 20.72 0.35 16.41
CA LYS A 415 21.43 1.63 16.45
C LYS A 415 20.74 2.71 15.61
N TYR A 416 20.15 2.35 14.47
CA TYR A 416 19.38 3.30 13.66
C TYR A 416 18.11 3.80 14.37
N VAL A 417 17.41 2.92 15.11
CA VAL A 417 16.26 3.26 15.95
C VAL A 417 16.67 4.17 17.12
N GLU A 418 17.77 3.84 17.81
CA GLU A 418 18.38 4.63 18.89
C GLU A 418 18.79 6.04 18.40
N ASP A 419 19.60 6.11 17.35
CA ASP A 419 20.16 7.35 16.77
C ASP A 419 19.08 8.33 16.27
N HIS A 420 17.88 7.83 15.96
CA HIS A 420 16.76 8.65 15.47
C HIS A 420 15.62 8.79 16.49
N SER A 421 15.71 8.16 17.68
CA SER A 421 14.63 8.13 18.69
C SER A 421 13.29 7.61 18.16
N ILE A 422 13.28 6.43 17.52
CA ILE A 422 12.06 5.80 16.97
C ILE A 422 11.34 5.00 18.08
N THR A 423 10.01 5.10 18.15
CA THR A 423 9.23 4.58 19.29
C THR A 423 8.93 3.09 19.15
N LEU A 424 9.73 2.26 19.82
CA LEU A 424 9.46 0.82 19.99
C LEU A 424 8.43 0.58 21.11
N ILE A 425 7.41 -0.21 20.81
CA ILE A 425 6.34 -0.58 21.75
C ILE A 425 6.50 -2.07 22.11
N PRO A 426 6.63 -2.42 23.41
CA PRO A 426 6.95 -3.77 23.84
C PRO A 426 5.75 -4.74 23.74
N TYR A 427 6.05 -5.98 23.35
CA TYR A 427 5.09 -7.08 23.14
C TYR A 427 4.18 -7.41 24.34
N LYS A 428 4.58 -7.07 25.58
CA LYS A 428 3.95 -7.59 26.81
C LYS A 428 2.79 -6.79 27.42
N HIS A 429 2.34 -5.69 26.81
CA HIS A 429 1.30 -4.85 27.41
C HIS A 429 -0.15 -5.33 27.14
N TYR A 430 -0.33 -6.37 26.33
CA TYR A 430 -1.57 -6.58 25.58
C TYR A 430 -2.47 -7.73 26.06
N GLU A 431 -1.96 -8.71 26.81
CA GLU A 431 -2.74 -9.85 27.30
C GLU A 431 -3.60 -9.50 28.53
N GLN A 432 -3.09 -8.68 29.44
CA GLN A 432 -3.82 -8.29 30.67
C GLN A 432 -4.90 -7.22 30.40
N GLN A 433 -4.72 -6.38 29.40
CA GLN A 433 -5.69 -5.34 29.01
C GLN A 433 -6.85 -5.88 28.14
N ALA A 434 -6.85 -7.16 27.75
CA ALA A 434 -7.95 -7.78 27.01
C ALA A 434 -9.11 -8.30 27.90
N GLN A 435 -9.02 -8.10 29.22
CA GLN A 435 -10.03 -8.53 30.21
C GLN A 435 -10.72 -7.36 30.95
N GLU A 436 -10.26 -6.12 30.76
CA GLU A 436 -10.93 -4.89 31.21
C GLU A 436 -11.05 -3.92 30.01
N PRO A 437 -12.08 -3.04 29.94
CA PRO A 437 -12.15 -2.03 28.90
C PRO A 437 -10.89 -1.14 28.92
N ALA A 438 -10.22 -1.04 27.77
CA ALA A 438 -8.86 -0.52 27.66
C ALA A 438 -8.66 0.87 28.31
N LYS A 439 -7.95 0.89 29.44
CA LYS A 439 -7.42 2.13 30.03
C LYS A 439 -6.31 2.67 29.12
N PRO A 440 -6.29 3.99 28.83
CA PRO A 440 -5.52 4.52 27.71
C PRO A 440 -4.00 4.46 27.94
N LEU A 441 -3.28 3.77 27.06
CA LEU A 441 -1.84 3.93 26.84
C LEU A 441 -1.56 5.26 26.11
N SER A 442 -2.04 6.36 26.68
CA SER A 442 -1.70 7.70 26.23
C SER A 442 -0.23 8.01 26.57
N GLY A 443 0.45 8.79 25.73
CA GLY A 443 1.81 9.30 25.98
C GLY A 443 1.84 10.38 27.08
N ARG A 444 1.22 10.09 28.23
CA ARG A 444 0.67 11.11 29.16
C ARG A 444 0.78 10.73 30.64
N LEU A 445 1.59 9.73 30.98
CA LEU A 445 1.94 9.25 32.34
C LEU A 445 2.60 10.32 33.27
N ALA A 446 2.52 11.59 32.93
CA ALA A 446 3.02 12.73 33.70
C ALA A 446 1.95 13.81 33.98
N ARG A 447 0.68 13.62 33.56
CA ARG A 447 -0.36 14.67 33.65
C ARG A 447 -1.74 14.27 34.16
N GLN A 448 -1.97 13.02 34.57
CA GLN A 448 -3.33 12.58 34.91
C GLN A 448 -3.55 11.97 36.30
N ASP A 449 -2.47 11.70 37.05
CA ASP A 449 -2.55 11.21 38.44
C ASP A 449 -2.33 12.33 39.47
N ALA A 450 -2.12 13.57 39.01
CA ALA A 450 -2.36 14.74 39.85
C ALA A 450 -3.88 14.94 40.01
N ASN A 451 -4.35 14.92 41.26
CA ASN A 451 -5.71 15.30 41.60
C ASN A 451 -6.02 16.74 41.16
N SER A 452 -7.30 17.14 41.14
CA SER A 452 -7.72 18.46 40.63
C SER A 452 -7.16 19.67 41.41
N ASP A 453 -6.45 19.45 42.51
CA ASP A 453 -5.69 20.45 43.29
C ASP A 453 -4.17 20.38 43.07
N GLY A 454 -3.67 19.59 42.11
CA GLY A 454 -2.25 19.54 41.71
C GLY A 454 -1.36 18.60 42.52
N ARG A 455 -1.95 17.61 43.22
CA ARG A 455 -1.25 16.70 44.14
C ARG A 455 -1.37 15.23 43.75
N LEU A 456 -0.28 14.50 43.93
CA LEU A 456 -0.12 13.09 43.57
C LEU A 456 0.53 12.37 44.77
N GLN A 457 0.07 11.16 45.12
CA GLN A 457 0.64 10.40 46.24
C GLN A 457 1.72 9.42 45.76
N ALA A 458 2.84 9.33 46.47
CA ALA A 458 4.00 8.56 46.02
C ALA A 458 3.73 7.05 45.82
N ASN A 459 2.68 6.48 46.41
CA ASN A 459 2.27 5.09 46.19
C ASN A 459 1.58 4.83 44.83
N GLU A 460 1.22 5.89 44.09
CA GLU A 460 0.61 5.83 42.76
C GLU A 460 1.68 5.76 41.64
N LEU A 461 2.95 6.06 41.97
CA LEU A 461 4.09 5.98 41.06
C LEU A 461 4.61 4.53 40.90
N PRO A 462 5.17 4.17 39.72
CA PRO A 462 5.89 2.90 39.54
C PRO A 462 6.99 2.73 40.59
N ALA A 463 7.13 1.54 41.18
CA ALA A 463 7.99 1.31 42.35
C ALA A 463 9.46 1.74 42.11
N GLU A 464 9.98 1.49 40.91
CA GLU A 464 11.33 1.86 40.46
C GLU A 464 11.57 3.38 40.46
N LEU A 465 10.52 4.17 40.18
CA LEU A 465 10.55 5.63 40.17
C LEU A 465 10.26 6.20 41.57
N ARG A 466 9.31 5.58 42.28
CA ARG A 466 8.92 5.94 43.65
C ARG A 466 10.11 5.90 44.61
N ASP A 467 10.90 4.83 44.58
CA ASP A 467 11.97 4.62 45.57
C ASP A 467 13.19 5.52 45.29
N GLU A 468 13.35 6.02 44.06
CA GLU A 468 14.33 7.06 43.69
C GLU A 468 13.83 8.45 44.14
N ILE A 469 12.56 8.79 43.88
CA ILE A 469 11.94 10.08 44.25
C ILE A 469 11.77 10.26 45.77
N LEU A 470 11.35 9.22 46.51
CA LEU A 470 11.32 9.21 47.98
C LEU A 470 12.72 9.14 48.62
N GLY A 471 13.78 8.98 47.81
CA GLY A 471 15.17 9.13 48.23
C GLY A 471 15.63 10.59 48.30
N GLU A 472 15.10 11.46 47.43
CA GLU A 472 15.46 12.88 47.36
C GLU A 472 14.51 13.82 48.12
N LEU A 473 13.29 13.36 48.43
CA LEU A 473 12.29 14.15 49.16
C LEU A 473 12.35 13.97 50.68
N ASP A 474 12.02 15.04 51.40
CA ASP A 474 12.04 15.09 52.86
C ASP A 474 10.92 14.21 53.47
N LYS A 475 11.28 13.33 54.40
CA LYS A 475 10.48 12.16 54.78
C LYS A 475 9.28 12.49 55.67
N ASP A 476 9.23 13.69 56.22
CA ASP A 476 8.13 14.16 57.07
C ASP A 476 6.92 14.69 56.26
N LYS A 477 7.02 14.82 54.93
CA LYS A 477 5.95 15.37 54.04
C LYS A 477 4.82 14.40 53.65
N ASN A 478 4.41 13.46 54.51
CA ASN A 478 3.18 12.63 54.33
C ASN A 478 3.01 11.90 52.95
N ASN A 479 4.09 11.66 52.19
CA ASN A 479 4.06 11.11 50.82
C ASN A 479 3.27 11.93 49.77
N VAL A 480 3.00 13.22 50.01
CA VAL A 480 2.31 14.11 49.07
C VAL A 480 3.31 15.03 48.38
N ILE A 481 3.31 15.04 47.05
CA ILE A 481 4.23 15.83 46.22
C ILE A 481 3.42 16.81 45.36
N GLU A 482 3.93 18.02 45.15
CA GLU A 482 3.26 19.06 44.34
C GLU A 482 3.72 19.00 42.87
N GLY A 483 2.77 19.09 41.94
CA GLY A 483 2.98 18.85 40.50
C GLY A 483 4.25 19.44 39.87
N PRO A 484 4.62 20.71 40.11
CA PRO A 484 5.83 21.30 39.52
C PRO A 484 7.15 20.66 39.99
N GLU A 485 7.20 20.14 41.22
CA GLU A 485 8.37 19.41 41.72
C GLU A 485 8.44 18.02 41.05
N ILE A 486 7.29 17.39 40.80
CA ILE A 486 7.18 16.10 40.10
C ILE A 486 7.65 16.21 38.65
N GLU A 487 7.16 17.20 37.88
CA GLU A 487 7.58 17.38 36.48
C GLU A 487 9.11 17.57 36.37
N ALA A 488 9.71 18.36 37.28
CA ALA A 488 11.16 18.57 37.32
C ALA A 488 11.96 17.30 37.70
N LEU A 489 11.48 16.50 38.66
CA LEU A 489 12.14 15.25 39.06
C LEU A 489 12.01 14.15 37.99
N ILE A 490 10.86 14.04 37.34
CA ILE A 490 10.65 13.13 36.20
C ILE A 490 11.54 13.54 35.02
N GLU A 491 11.63 14.84 34.70
CA GLU A 491 12.51 15.28 33.62
C GLU A 491 14.00 15.06 33.96
N LYS A 492 14.40 15.26 35.23
CA LYS A 492 15.75 14.92 35.72
C LYS A 492 16.06 13.43 35.57
N TYR A 493 15.12 12.54 35.92
CA TYR A 493 15.25 11.08 35.77
C TYR A 493 15.42 10.65 34.30
N PHE A 494 14.63 11.21 33.38
CA PHE A 494 14.78 10.91 31.95
C PHE A 494 16.01 11.58 31.31
N ARG A 495 16.58 12.61 31.94
CA ARG A 495 17.85 13.24 31.52
C ARG A 495 19.09 12.53 32.09
N SER A 496 19.00 11.89 33.26
CA SER A 496 20.13 11.19 33.90
C SER A 496 20.41 9.78 33.36
N ARG A 497 19.49 9.23 32.56
CA ARG A 497 19.62 7.93 31.89
C ARG A 497 19.91 8.06 30.38
N LYS A 498 20.57 9.15 29.98
CA LYS A 498 21.20 9.39 28.67
C LYS A 498 22.73 9.44 28.81
#